data_AF-A0A3Y9C7Z7-F1
#
_entry.id   AF-A0A3Y9C7Z7-F1
#
_cell.length_a   1.000
_cell.length_b   1.000
_cell.length_c   1.000
_cell.angle_alpha   90.00
_cell.angle_beta   90.00
_cell.angle_gamma   90.00
#
_symmetry.space_group_name_H-M   'P 1'
#
loop_
_entity.id
_entity.type
_entity.pdbx_description
1 polymer ?
#
loop_
_entity_poly.entity_id
_entity_poly.type
_entity_poly.pdbx_seq_one_letter_code
_entity_poly.pdbx_strand_id
1 'polypeptide(L)'
;LSLNWSRNQRTDRNGWTTNDSMTSLYLSLPLSGWSSENPVYATWQMNSRAHGDAAHELGMYGDTPDRRLHWDVRERYRDGTGDDRTSSALYLDYRGAYGEMTGNYNHSRHQQMSGAGLRGQLVVSADGVTSGQPLGDTLALVEAPGVSGAS
;
A
#
# COMPACT_ATOMS: atom_id res chain seq x y z
N LEU A 1 5.06 -15.94 1.81
CA LEU A 1 5.82 -15.86 3.07
C LEU A 1 7.19 -15.32 2.75
N SER A 2 7.59 -14.23 3.37
CA SER A 2 8.94 -13.67 3.28
C SER A 2 9.48 -13.42 4.68
N LEU A 3 10.79 -13.67 4.84
CA LEU A 3 11.53 -13.39 6.07
C LEU A 3 12.63 -12.40 5.70
N ASN A 4 12.73 -11.32 6.45
CA ASN A 4 13.79 -10.33 6.28
C ASN A 4 14.43 -10.04 7.64
N TRP A 5 15.75 -9.96 7.67
CA TRP A 5 16.52 -9.68 8.87
C TRP A 5 17.58 -8.63 8.56
N SER A 6 17.65 -7.60 9.39
CA SER A 6 18.68 -6.57 9.29
C SER A 6 19.32 -6.29 10.64
N ARG A 7 20.62 -5.99 10.62
CA ARG A 7 21.40 -5.66 11.80
C ARG A 7 22.15 -4.37 11.55
N ASN A 8 21.95 -3.40 12.43
CA ASN A 8 22.67 -2.14 12.43
C ASN A 8 23.54 -2.05 13.69
N GLN A 9 24.77 -1.60 13.51
CA GLN A 9 25.73 -1.41 14.59
C GLN A 9 26.13 0.05 14.63
N ARG A 10 25.83 0.72 15.75
CA ARG A 10 26.22 2.10 15.96
C ARG A 10 27.21 2.16 17.11
N THR A 11 28.40 2.68 16.83
CA THR A 11 29.41 2.98 17.83
C THR A 11 29.39 4.48 18.11
N ASP A 12 29.12 4.85 19.35
CA ASP A 12 29.12 6.26 19.75
C ASP A 12 30.55 6.76 20.03
N ARG A 13 30.74 8.08 20.13
CA ARG A 13 32.06 8.72 20.36
C ARG A 13 32.75 8.25 21.65
N ASN A 14 32.00 7.67 22.58
CA ASN A 14 32.48 7.13 23.86
C ASN A 14 32.84 5.64 23.78
N GLY A 15 32.85 5.01 22.60
CA GLY A 15 33.21 3.59 22.41
C GLY A 15 32.10 2.58 22.76
N TRP A 16 30.94 3.05 23.20
CA TRP A 16 29.76 2.20 23.44
C TRP A 16 29.20 1.73 22.10
N THR A 17 29.09 0.42 21.95
CA THR A 17 28.54 -0.21 20.75
C THR A 17 27.11 -0.63 21.03
N THR A 18 26.15 0.09 20.46
CA THR A 18 24.73 -0.28 20.51
C THR A 18 24.41 -1.11 19.28
N ASN A 19 23.84 -2.28 19.51
CA ASN A 19 23.53 -3.26 18.48
C ASN A 19 22.01 -3.31 18.29
N ASP A 20 21.54 -2.60 17.28
CA ASP A 20 20.13 -2.56 16.89
C ASP A 20 19.91 -3.60 15.79
N SER A 21 19.36 -4.76 16.13
CA SER A 21 18.89 -5.70 15.12
C SER A 21 17.37 -5.68 15.03
N MET A 22 16.87 -5.68 13.80
CA MET A 22 15.45 -5.73 13.49
C MET A 22 15.14 -7.02 12.70
N THR A 23 14.22 -7.81 13.21
CA THR A 23 13.72 -9.01 12.56
C THR A 23 12.32 -8.74 12.06
N SER A 24 12.08 -8.97 10.77
CA SER A 24 10.78 -8.74 10.13
C SER A 24 10.28 -10.03 9.49
N LEU A 25 9.08 -10.46 9.87
CA LEU A 25 8.37 -11.61 9.32
C LEU A 25 7.15 -11.10 8.58
N TYR A 26 6.92 -11.56 7.35
CA TYR A 26 5.74 -11.20 6.58
C TYR A 26 5.09 -12.45 5.97
N LEU A 27 3.84 -12.69 6.34
CA LEU A 27 3.01 -13.75 5.82
C LEU A 27 1.85 -13.12 5.03
N SER A 28 1.54 -13.68 3.87
CA SER A 28 0.39 -13.30 3.05
C SER A 28 -0.28 -14.57 2.54
N LEU A 29 -1.60 -14.65 2.70
CA LEU A 29 -2.42 -15.80 2.36
C LEU A 29 -3.69 -15.32 1.62
N PRO A 30 -4.01 -15.88 0.46
CA PRO A 30 -5.27 -15.58 -0.23
C PRO A 30 -6.45 -16.25 0.48
N LEU A 31 -7.42 -15.47 0.95
CA LEU A 31 -8.63 -15.92 1.66
C LEU A 31 -9.72 -16.47 0.72
N SER A 32 -9.87 -15.90 -0.48
CA SER A 32 -10.89 -16.37 -1.45
C SER A 32 -10.44 -17.57 -2.30
N GLY A 33 -9.29 -18.16 -1.97
CA GLY A 33 -8.71 -19.30 -2.70
C GLY A 33 -7.99 -18.87 -3.98
N TRP A 34 -7.01 -19.67 -4.42
CA TRP A 34 -6.17 -19.34 -5.58
C TRP A 34 -6.92 -19.25 -6.91
N SER A 35 -8.17 -19.75 -6.99
CA SER A 35 -9.00 -19.72 -8.20
C SER A 35 -10.04 -18.60 -8.23
N SER A 36 -10.08 -17.71 -7.23
CA SER A 36 -11.01 -16.59 -7.25
C SER A 36 -10.59 -15.55 -8.29
N GLU A 37 -11.54 -15.06 -9.08
CA GLU A 37 -11.32 -13.92 -9.99
C GLU A 37 -10.91 -12.66 -9.20
N ASN A 38 -11.26 -12.60 -7.91
CA ASN A 38 -10.99 -11.49 -7.00
C ASN A 38 -10.36 -12.01 -5.70
N PRO A 39 -9.04 -12.27 -5.72
CA PRO A 39 -8.32 -12.75 -4.56
C PRO A 39 -8.27 -11.68 -3.47
N VAL A 40 -8.88 -11.95 -2.32
CA VAL A 40 -8.67 -11.16 -1.09
C VAL A 40 -7.49 -11.76 -0.36
N TYR A 41 -6.53 -10.95 0.04
CA TYR A 41 -5.33 -11.38 0.75
C TYR A 41 -5.41 -10.96 2.21
N ALA A 42 -5.18 -11.91 3.11
CA ALA A 42 -4.85 -11.64 4.49
C ALA A 42 -3.32 -11.56 4.63
N THR A 43 -2.85 -10.58 5.37
CA THR A 43 -1.45 -10.37 5.66
C THR A 43 -1.23 -10.30 7.15
N TRP A 44 -0.11 -10.84 7.58
CA TRP A 44 0.38 -10.71 8.94
C TRP A 44 1.85 -10.37 8.89
N GLN A 45 2.23 -9.27 9.52
CA GLN A 45 3.59 -8.83 9.63
C GLN A 45 3.98 -8.70 11.09
N MET A 46 5.17 -9.17 11.44
CA MET A 46 5.76 -8.95 12.76
C MET A 46 7.12 -8.29 12.58
N ASN A 47 7.36 -7.20 13.30
CA ASN A 47 8.63 -6.50 13.34
C ASN A 47 9.11 -6.45 14.79
N SER A 48 10.21 -7.12 15.10
CA SER A 48 10.81 -7.16 16.44
C SER A 48 12.18 -6.50 16.43
N ARG A 49 12.50 -5.74 17.48
CA ARG A 49 13.81 -5.15 17.70
C ARG A 49 14.50 -5.86 18.86
N ALA A 50 15.80 -6.16 18.75
CA ALA A 50 16.51 -6.96 19.76
C ALA A 50 16.54 -6.37 21.18
N HIS A 51 16.34 -5.06 21.34
CA HIS A 51 16.32 -4.38 22.63
C HIS A 51 15.08 -3.47 22.78
N GLY A 52 13.97 -3.80 22.10
CA GLY A 52 12.78 -2.95 22.14
C GLY A 52 11.50 -3.65 21.72
N ASP A 53 10.47 -2.82 21.56
CA ASP A 53 9.09 -3.23 21.30
C ASP A 53 8.93 -4.08 20.04
N ALA A 54 8.06 -5.08 20.11
CA ALA A 54 7.61 -5.85 18.96
C ALA A 54 6.32 -5.23 18.41
N ALA A 55 6.23 -5.09 17.09
CA ALA A 55 5.05 -4.60 16.39
C ALA A 55 4.45 -5.73 15.56
N HIS A 56 3.16 -5.99 15.74
CA HIS A 56 2.36 -6.92 14.97
C HIS A 56 1.40 -6.12 14.09
N GLU A 57 1.30 -6.43 12.82
CA GLU A 57 0.38 -5.81 11.87
C GLU A 57 -0.43 -6.90 11.20
N LEU A 58 -1.74 -6.74 11.22
CA LEU A 58 -2.69 -7.58 10.51
C LEU A 58 -3.30 -6.72 9.42
N GLY A 59 -3.33 -7.23 8.21
CA GLY A 59 -3.88 -6.52 7.07
C GLY A 59 -4.78 -7.39 6.23
N MET A 60 -5.76 -6.78 5.59
CA MET A 60 -6.57 -7.39 4.56
C MET A 60 -6.68 -6.43 3.39
N TYR A 61 -6.40 -6.92 2.19
CA TYR A 61 -6.55 -6.12 0.98
C TYR A 61 -7.11 -6.96 -0.15
N GLY A 62 -7.71 -6.28 -1.13
CA GLY A 62 -8.22 -6.91 -2.32
C GLY A 62 -8.72 -5.86 -3.32
N ASP A 63 -9.19 -6.36 -4.45
CA ASP A 63 -9.81 -5.56 -5.50
C ASP A 63 -11.29 -5.92 -5.62
N THR A 64 -12.11 -4.97 -6.07
CA THR A 64 -13.48 -5.25 -6.48
C THR A 64 -13.53 -6.13 -7.74
N PRO A 65 -14.68 -6.76 -8.05
CA PRO A 65 -14.84 -7.65 -9.20
C PRO A 65 -14.46 -7.06 -10.57
N ASP A 66 -14.64 -5.76 -10.72
CA ASP A 66 -14.28 -5.00 -11.92
C ASP A 66 -12.82 -4.49 -11.90
N ARG A 67 -12.06 -4.82 -10.84
CA ARG A 67 -10.70 -4.35 -10.52
C ARG A 67 -10.55 -2.84 -10.51
N ARG A 68 -11.67 -2.11 -10.39
CA ARG A 68 -11.70 -0.64 -10.40
C ARG A 68 -11.41 -0.06 -9.03
N LEU A 69 -11.74 -0.75 -7.94
CA LEU A 69 -11.46 -0.28 -6.59
C LEU A 69 -10.56 -1.28 -5.88
N HIS A 70 -9.36 -0.83 -5.54
CA HIS A 70 -8.48 -1.48 -4.59
C HIS A 70 -8.77 -0.96 -3.18
N TRP A 71 -8.85 -1.87 -2.21
CA TRP A 71 -9.02 -1.53 -0.81
C TRP A 71 -8.01 -2.29 0.04
N ASP A 72 -7.48 -1.62 1.05
CA ASP A 72 -6.50 -2.16 1.99
C ASP A 72 -6.83 -1.63 3.38
N VAL A 73 -7.02 -2.56 4.31
CA VAL A 73 -7.28 -2.27 5.72
C VAL A 73 -6.19 -2.92 6.53
N ARG A 74 -5.56 -2.15 7.41
CA ARG A 74 -4.49 -2.62 8.28
C ARG A 74 -4.73 -2.19 9.70
N GLU A 75 -4.45 -3.09 10.62
CA GLU A 75 -4.44 -2.83 12.05
C GLU A 75 -3.11 -3.27 12.61
N ARG A 76 -2.46 -2.37 13.33
CA ARG A 76 -1.16 -2.60 13.93
C ARG A 76 -1.24 -2.43 15.43
N TYR A 77 -0.64 -3.37 16.12
CA TYR A 77 -0.44 -3.40 17.55
C TYR A 77 1.07 -3.42 17.89
N ARG A 78 1.49 -2.70 18.93
CA ARG A 78 2.87 -2.72 19.43
C ARG A 78 2.91 -3.07 20.91
N ASP A 79 3.75 -4.05 21.25
CA ASP A 79 4.08 -4.41 22.62
C ASP A 79 5.16 -3.48 23.15
N GLY A 80 4.75 -2.53 24.00
CA GLY A 80 5.65 -1.51 24.53
C GLY A 80 5.09 -0.63 25.64
N THR A 81 6.00 0.10 26.29
CA THR A 81 5.70 1.13 27.31
C THR A 81 5.42 2.47 26.64
N GLY A 82 4.38 2.49 25.81
CA GLY A 82 3.90 3.70 25.17
C GLY A 82 2.38 3.66 25.08
N ASP A 83 1.78 4.83 25.02
CA ASP A 83 0.35 4.97 24.89
C ASP A 83 -0.12 4.61 23.46
N ASP A 84 0.69 4.82 22.43
CA ASP A 84 0.43 4.42 21.03
C ASP A 84 0.64 2.92 20.78
N ARG A 85 -0.17 2.09 21.41
CA ARG A 85 -0.14 0.63 21.23
C ARG A 85 -0.89 0.18 19.99
N THR A 86 -1.94 0.88 19.58
CA THR A 86 -2.77 0.51 18.44
C THR A 86 -2.81 1.61 17.40
N SER A 87 -2.85 1.20 16.13
CA SER A 87 -3.09 2.08 15.01
C SER A 87 -3.83 1.34 13.90
N SER A 88 -4.79 2.00 13.28
CA SER A 88 -5.55 1.49 12.16
C SER A 88 -5.27 2.33 10.93
N ALA A 89 -5.18 1.67 9.78
CA ALA A 89 -4.96 2.29 8.49
C ALA A 89 -5.99 1.75 7.51
N LEU A 90 -6.51 2.64 6.68
CA LEU A 90 -7.40 2.35 5.58
C LEU A 90 -6.82 3.05 4.34
N TYR A 91 -6.75 2.32 3.25
CA TYR A 91 -6.34 2.82 1.96
C TYR A 91 -7.36 2.36 0.91
N LEU A 92 -7.74 3.31 0.05
CA LEU A 92 -8.68 3.12 -1.04
C LEU A 92 -8.07 3.71 -2.30
N ASP A 93 -8.15 2.98 -3.40
CA ASP A 93 -7.67 3.42 -4.70
C ASP A 93 -8.68 3.03 -5.77
N TYR A 94 -9.26 4.03 -6.42
CA TYR A 94 -10.31 3.88 -7.42
C TYR A 94 -9.80 4.31 -8.79
N ARG A 95 -9.71 3.37 -9.73
CA ARG A 95 -9.28 3.55 -11.11
C ARG A 95 -10.51 3.63 -12.02
N GLY A 96 -10.92 4.85 -12.35
CA GLY A 96 -11.97 5.15 -13.33
C GLY A 96 -11.42 5.34 -14.73
N ALA A 97 -12.25 5.31 -15.77
CA ALA A 97 -11.79 5.35 -17.17
C ALA A 97 -10.91 6.57 -17.54
N TYR A 98 -11.07 7.68 -16.81
CA TYR A 98 -10.42 8.96 -17.11
C TYR A 98 -9.42 9.41 -16.04
N GLY A 99 -9.20 8.61 -14.99
CA GLY A 99 -8.34 8.98 -13.87
C GLY A 99 -8.45 8.03 -12.69
N GLU A 100 -7.60 8.25 -11.71
CA GLU A 100 -7.43 7.49 -10.48
C GLU A 100 -7.67 8.41 -9.28
N MET A 101 -8.44 7.95 -8.31
CA MET A 101 -8.68 8.64 -7.05
C MET A 101 -8.17 7.78 -5.91
N THR A 102 -7.31 8.34 -5.08
CA THR A 102 -6.77 7.69 -3.89
C THR A 102 -7.30 8.35 -2.64
N GLY A 103 -7.51 7.55 -1.61
CA GLY A 103 -7.89 7.99 -0.28
C GLY A 103 -7.16 7.17 0.75
N ASN A 104 -6.63 7.82 1.78
CA ASN A 104 -5.98 7.14 2.89
C ASN A 104 -6.42 7.74 4.21
N TYR A 105 -6.58 6.89 5.21
CA TYR A 105 -6.94 7.28 6.56
C TYR A 105 -6.15 6.45 7.54
N ASN A 106 -5.34 7.11 8.35
CA ASN A 106 -4.55 6.49 9.39
C ASN A 106 -4.95 7.09 10.73
N HIS A 107 -5.25 6.24 11.69
CA HIS A 107 -5.63 6.61 13.03
C HIS A 107 -4.71 5.90 14.02
N SER A 108 -4.17 6.67 14.96
CA SER A 108 -3.40 6.21 16.10
C SER A 108 -3.83 7.02 17.32
N ARG A 109 -3.45 6.59 18.52
CA ARG A 109 -3.95 7.20 19.76
C ARG A 109 -3.66 8.68 19.89
N HIS A 110 -2.54 9.18 19.35
CA HIS A 110 -2.20 10.62 19.39
C HIS A 110 -2.27 11.32 18.04
N GLN A 111 -2.40 10.60 16.93
CA GLN A 111 -2.36 11.19 15.59
C GLN A 111 -3.38 10.56 14.67
N GLN A 112 -4.08 11.44 13.96
CA GLN A 112 -4.95 11.10 12.84
C GLN A 112 -4.41 11.78 11.59
N MET A 113 -4.25 11.02 10.52
CA MET A 113 -3.77 11.50 9.24
C MET A 113 -4.73 11.01 8.17
N SER A 114 -5.38 11.93 7.49
CA SER A 114 -6.18 11.66 6.30
C SER A 114 -5.51 12.28 5.08
N GLY A 115 -5.67 11.61 3.95
CA GLY A 115 -5.20 12.09 2.66
C GLY A 115 -6.18 11.69 1.57
N ALA A 116 -6.25 12.52 0.54
CA ALA A 116 -6.97 12.24 -0.68
C ALA A 116 -6.13 12.74 -1.85
N GLY A 117 -6.14 12.00 -2.94
CA GLY A 117 -5.39 12.32 -4.15
C GLY A 117 -6.23 12.04 -5.38
N LEU A 118 -6.04 12.83 -6.42
CA LEU A 118 -6.61 12.61 -7.75
C LEU A 118 -5.47 12.65 -8.75
N ARG A 119 -5.42 11.67 -9.62
CA ARG A 119 -4.39 11.52 -10.66
C ARG A 119 -5.07 11.24 -11.99
N GLY A 120 -4.68 11.95 -13.03
CA GLY A 120 -5.21 11.73 -14.39
C GLY A 120 -4.33 12.43 -15.39
N GLN A 121 -4.43 12.05 -16.66
CA GLN A 121 -3.74 12.71 -17.74
C GLN A 121 -4.75 13.43 -18.63
N LEU A 122 -4.42 14.68 -18.99
CA LEU A 122 -5.14 15.46 -19.98
C LEU A 122 -4.16 15.76 -21.11
N VAL A 123 -4.46 15.27 -22.31
CA VAL A 123 -3.74 15.58 -23.55
C VAL A 123 -4.59 16.59 -24.31
N VAL A 124 -3.98 17.73 -24.65
CA VAL A 124 -4.60 18.74 -25.50
C VAL A 124 -3.88 18.70 -26.84
N SER A 125 -4.58 18.35 -27.91
CA SER A 125 -4.07 18.40 -29.29
C SER A 125 -4.84 19.45 -30.10
N ALA A 126 -4.32 19.82 -31.28
CA ALA A 126 -5.01 20.74 -32.19
C ALA A 126 -6.37 20.19 -32.68
N ASP A 127 -6.60 18.88 -32.54
CA ASP A 127 -7.81 18.17 -32.96
C ASP A 127 -8.80 17.89 -31.80
N GLY A 128 -8.44 18.20 -30.54
CA GLY A 128 -9.33 18.04 -29.38
C GLY A 128 -8.63 17.84 -28.03
N VAL A 129 -9.42 17.57 -26.99
CA VAL A 129 -8.95 17.24 -25.63
C VAL A 129 -9.23 15.77 -25.34
N THR A 130 -8.20 14.98 -25.00
CA THR A 130 -8.33 13.56 -24.62
C THR A 130 -7.86 13.37 -23.18
N SER A 131 -8.71 12.79 -22.33
CA SER A 131 -8.38 12.43 -20.95
C SER A 131 -8.11 10.93 -20.82
N GLY A 132 -7.08 10.52 -20.09
CA GLY A 132 -6.71 9.12 -19.90
C GLY A 132 -6.11 8.81 -18.53
N GLN A 133 -6.07 7.53 -18.16
CA GLN A 133 -5.42 7.09 -16.92
C GLN A 133 -3.89 7.30 -16.97
N PRO A 134 -3.25 7.55 -15.82
CA PRO A 134 -1.79 7.63 -15.73
C PRO A 134 -1.18 6.25 -16.04
N LEU A 135 -0.52 6.14 -17.18
CA LEU A 135 0.18 4.92 -17.58
C LEU A 135 1.34 4.65 -16.61
N GLY A 136 1.33 3.50 -15.95
CA GLY A 136 2.53 2.96 -15.31
C GLY A 136 3.52 2.58 -16.40
N ASP A 137 4.61 3.36 -16.52
CA ASP A 137 5.84 3.09 -17.27
C ASP A 137 5.79 1.95 -18.30
N THR A 138 5.02 2.08 -19.39
CA THR A 138 5.31 1.47 -20.71
C THR A 138 4.36 2.10 -21.73
N LEU A 139 4.93 2.95 -22.60
CA LEU A 139 4.28 3.43 -23.80
C LEU A 139 4.01 2.24 -24.75
N ALA A 140 2.74 1.91 -24.95
CA ALA A 140 2.29 1.29 -26.19
C ALA A 140 1.22 2.21 -26.79
N LEU A 141 1.68 3.19 -27.56
CA LEU A 141 0.84 3.95 -28.47
C LEU A 141 0.33 2.98 -29.54
N VAL A 142 -0.89 2.47 -29.39
CA VAL A 142 -1.59 1.83 -30.51
C VAL A 142 -2.35 2.92 -31.23
N GLU A 143 -1.66 3.56 -32.18
CA GLU A 143 -2.30 4.37 -33.20
C GLU A 143 -3.07 3.43 -34.12
N ALA A 144 -4.37 3.25 -33.86
CA ALA A 144 -5.30 2.66 -34.81
C ALA A 144 -6.07 3.82 -35.46
N PRO A 145 -5.65 4.32 -36.63
CA PRO A 145 -6.38 5.35 -37.34
C PRO A 145 -7.73 4.76 -37.78
N GLY A 146 -8.78 5.22 -37.12
CA GLY A 146 -10.17 5.09 -37.55
C GLY A 146 -10.88 3.82 -37.10
N VAL A 147 -11.51 3.85 -35.92
CA VAL A 147 -12.89 3.38 -35.77
C VAL A 147 -13.63 4.26 -34.75
N SER A 148 -14.56 5.05 -35.28
CA SER A 148 -15.64 5.69 -34.54
C SER A 148 -16.58 4.64 -33.94
N GLY A 149 -16.70 4.63 -32.61
CA GLY A 149 -17.86 4.10 -31.90
C GLY A 149 -17.92 2.58 -31.72
N ALA A 150 -18.05 2.18 -30.45
CA ALA A 150 -19.04 1.18 -30.07
C ALA A 150 -19.41 1.38 -28.60
N SER A 151 -20.72 1.50 -28.40
CA SER A 151 -21.50 1.39 -27.17
C SER A 151 -21.29 0.08 -26.42
#